data_AF-A0A8H7QN31-F1
#
_entry.id   AF-A0A8H7QN31-F1
#
_cell.length_a   1.000
_cell.length_b   1.000
_cell.length_c   1.000
_cell.angle_alpha   90.00
_cell.angle_beta   90.00
_cell.angle_gamma   90.00
#
_symmetry.space_group_name_H-M   'P 1'
#
loop_
_entity.id
_entity.type
_entity.pdbx_description
1 polymer ?
#
loop_
_entity_poly.entity_id
_entity_poly.type
_entity_poly.pdbx_seq_one_letter_code
_entity_poly.pdbx_strand_id
1 'polypeptide(L)'
;MVKDNGGTPLFVFIPLIVCIISIIFLLDIRRRRNLPIQFNTIHDEPDLVDDELIPDEEEEDLEEDDAGEGSSTAVRVRRVGTKRGEKLRRKEQMRQYREYMEQQRQIRKAQEEIYEEEFRRRKLEESIKRTDEMDKRKREKEKKAKADEKEGLKKQKNEEKDAKKRQARFDKYKEKVKKLVKETKLCQLNDLAKLLGLSKEEVVDILQQLCAQDMEFELCLWSGTDTFLFITRDDYNDFSQSLKGKGKISVEDGYI
;
A
#
# COMPACT_ATOMS: atom_id res chain seq x y z
N MET A 1 -19.22 -27.88 -30.96
CA MET A 1 -17.99 -27.41 -30.29
C MET A 1 -18.37 -26.26 -29.38
N VAL A 2 -18.62 -26.55 -28.10
CA VAL A 2 -18.85 -25.54 -27.06
C VAL A 2 -17.67 -25.69 -26.10
N LYS A 3 -16.89 -24.61 -25.95
CA LYS A 3 -15.80 -24.52 -24.98
C LYS A 3 -16.42 -24.13 -23.65
N ASP A 4 -16.52 -25.08 -22.74
CA ASP A 4 -16.86 -24.80 -21.35
C ASP A 4 -15.64 -24.17 -20.69
N ASN A 5 -15.75 -22.88 -20.37
CA ASN A 5 -14.77 -22.18 -19.55
C ASN A 5 -14.90 -22.70 -18.10
N GLY A 6 -14.13 -23.74 -17.80
CA GLY A 6 -13.91 -24.23 -16.43
C GLY A 6 -13.20 -23.20 -15.58
N GLY A 7 -13.95 -22.23 -15.04
CA GLY A 7 -13.49 -21.39 -13.94
C GLY A 7 -13.42 -22.24 -12.68
N THR A 8 -12.23 -22.35 -12.08
CA THR A 8 -12.09 -23.04 -10.79
C THR A 8 -12.93 -22.34 -9.72
N PRO A 9 -13.74 -23.07 -8.95
CA PRO A 9 -14.64 -22.46 -7.97
C PRO A 9 -13.83 -21.74 -6.89
N LEU A 10 -14.20 -20.48 -6.63
CA LEU A 10 -13.54 -19.57 -5.67
C LEU A 10 -13.35 -20.19 -4.27
N PHE A 11 -14.19 -21.16 -3.91
CA PHE A 11 -14.14 -21.91 -2.66
C PHE A 11 -12.82 -22.66 -2.43
N VAL A 12 -12.10 -23.04 -3.49
CA VAL A 12 -10.79 -23.71 -3.38
C VAL A 12 -9.71 -22.76 -2.86
N PHE A 13 -9.86 -21.45 -3.07
CA PHE A 13 -8.89 -20.44 -2.65
C PHE A 13 -9.08 -19.98 -1.21
N ILE A 14 -10.25 -20.23 -0.60
CA ILE A 14 -10.53 -19.86 0.80
C ILE A 14 -9.49 -20.44 1.78
N PRO A 15 -9.18 -21.75 1.78
CA PRO A 15 -8.16 -22.29 2.68
C PRO A 15 -6.76 -21.73 2.39
N LEU A 16 -6.45 -21.45 1.12
CA LEU A 16 -5.16 -20.91 0.69
C LEU A 16 -4.97 -19.46 1.19
N ILE A 17 -6.03 -18.65 1.12
CA ILE A 17 -6.05 -17.27 1.63
C ILE A 17 -5.92 -17.26 3.16
N VAL A 18 -6.62 -18.15 3.87
CA VAL A 18 -6.51 -18.27 5.34
C VAL A 18 -5.09 -18.66 5.76
N CYS A 19 -4.45 -19.59 5.05
CA CYS A 19 -3.04 -19.94 5.28
C CYS A 19 -2.09 -18.76 5.07
N ILE A 20 -2.27 -17.99 4.00
CA ILE A 20 -1.42 -16.82 3.70
C ILE A 20 -1.57 -15.74 4.80
N ILE A 21 -2.81 -15.44 5.22
CA ILE A 21 -3.07 -14.48 6.30
C ILE A 21 -2.42 -14.94 7.62
N SER A 22 -2.51 -16.23 7.93
CA SER A 22 -1.90 -16.80 9.13
C SER A 22 -0.37 -16.66 9.13
N ILE A 23 0.28 -16.87 7.99
CA ILE A 23 1.73 -16.69 7.83
C ILE A 23 2.12 -15.21 8.02
N ILE A 24 1.37 -14.29 7.41
CA ILE A 24 1.62 -12.84 7.56
C ILE A 24 1.46 -12.41 9.02
N PHE A 25 0.44 -12.93 9.72
CA PHE A 25 0.21 -12.64 11.14
C PHE A 25 1.36 -13.16 12.02
N LEU A 26 1.85 -14.38 11.76
CA LEU A 26 3.01 -14.93 12.46
C LEU A 26 4.30 -14.15 12.19
N LEU A 27 4.49 -13.66 10.97
CA LEU A 27 5.62 -12.79 10.62
C LEU A 27 5.52 -11.42 11.30
N ASP A 28 4.32 -10.84 11.43
CA ASP A 28 4.13 -9.56 12.14
C ASP A 28 4.45 -9.70 13.64
N ILE A 29 3.99 -10.78 14.27
CA ILE A 29 4.32 -11.08 15.67
C ILE A 29 5.82 -11.26 15.84
N ARG A 30 6.49 -11.99 14.94
CA ARG A 30 7.93 -12.21 15.01
C ARG A 30 8.72 -10.92 14.79
N ARG A 31 8.26 -10.04 13.90
CA ARG A 31 8.86 -8.73 13.66
C ARG A 31 8.74 -7.81 14.87
N ARG A 32 7.60 -7.83 15.57
CA ARG A 32 7.40 -7.08 16.83
C ARG A 32 8.29 -7.58 17.96
N ARG A 33 8.55 -8.89 18.03
CA ARG A 33 9.48 -9.47 19.03
C ARG A 33 10.96 -9.21 18.71
N ASN A 34 11.30 -9.01 17.45
CA ASN A 34 12.66 -8.70 17.00
C ASN A 34 12.95 -7.19 16.86
N LEU A 35 12.05 -6.30 17.30
CA LEU A 35 12.42 -4.90 17.49
C LEU A 35 13.17 -4.80 18.82
N PRO A 36 14.49 -4.60 18.85
CA PRO A 36 15.17 -4.28 20.09
C PRO A 36 14.56 -2.99 20.62
N ILE A 37 14.02 -3.08 21.81
CA ILE A 37 13.69 -1.97 22.69
C ILE A 37 14.97 -1.13 22.82
N GLN A 38 15.10 -0.07 22.02
CA GLN A 38 16.08 0.99 22.26
C GLN A 38 15.55 1.82 23.42
N PHE A 39 15.83 1.34 24.64
CA PHE A 39 15.77 2.19 25.82
C PHE A 39 16.95 3.17 25.73
N ASN A 40 16.62 4.44 25.92
CA ASN A 40 17.54 5.56 26.03
C ASN A 40 18.69 5.23 26.99
N THR A 41 19.91 5.26 26.49
CA THR A 41 21.09 5.56 27.31
C THR A 41 21.79 6.74 26.64
N ILE A 42 21.27 7.93 26.91
CA ILE A 42 22.06 9.16 26.88
C ILE A 42 22.90 9.07 28.17
N HIS A 43 24.10 8.53 28.05
CA HIS A 43 25.17 8.80 29.00
C HIS A 43 26.24 9.55 28.21
N ASP A 44 26.26 10.86 28.40
CA ASP A 44 27.44 11.69 28.20
C ASP A 44 28.55 11.13 29.11
N GLU A 45 29.59 10.58 28.50
CA GLU A 45 30.94 10.56 29.07
C GLU A 45 31.91 10.87 27.93
N PRO A 46 32.54 12.06 27.94
CA PRO A 46 33.83 12.26 27.32
C PRO A 46 34.87 12.10 28.41
N ASP A 47 35.61 10.98 28.45
CA ASP A 47 36.83 11.01 29.25
C ASP A 47 37.93 10.08 28.76
N LEU A 48 39.11 10.70 28.66
CA LEU A 48 40.46 10.15 28.67
C LEU A 48 40.96 9.47 27.39
N VAL A 49 41.39 10.33 26.47
CA VAL A 49 42.59 10.05 25.66
C VAL A 49 43.77 10.04 26.63
N ASP A 50 44.42 8.89 26.78
CA ASP A 50 45.77 8.75 27.35
C ASP A 50 46.73 9.63 26.51
N ASP A 51 46.84 10.90 26.90
CA ASP A 51 47.97 11.74 26.56
C ASP A 51 49.05 11.39 27.60
N GLU A 52 49.81 10.34 27.29
CA GLU A 52 51.02 9.99 28.02
C GLU A 52 51.99 11.17 27.85
N LEU A 53 51.89 12.12 28.78
CA LEU A 53 52.87 13.17 29.03
C LEU A 53 54.24 12.52 29.20
N ILE A 54 55.02 12.51 28.12
CA ILE A 54 56.47 12.48 28.24
C ILE A 54 56.84 13.84 28.87
N PRO A 55 57.45 13.88 30.06
CA PRO A 55 57.97 15.13 30.59
C PRO A 55 59.08 15.59 29.65
N ASP A 56 58.87 16.69 28.94
CA ASP A 56 59.97 17.48 28.41
C ASP A 56 60.78 17.93 29.62
N GLU A 57 61.96 17.31 29.82
CA GLU A 57 63.00 17.85 30.67
C GLU A 57 63.43 19.19 30.06
N GLU A 58 62.79 20.27 30.51
CA GLU A 58 63.29 21.64 30.42
C GLU A 58 64.51 21.75 31.33
N GLU A 59 65.68 21.38 30.79
CA GLU A 59 66.95 21.86 31.33
C GLU A 59 67.16 23.29 30.82
N GLU A 60 66.63 24.26 31.60
CA GLU A 60 67.14 25.62 31.64
C GLU A 60 68.64 25.56 31.98
N ASP A 61 69.50 25.82 30.99
CA ASP A 61 70.84 26.32 31.27
C ASP A 61 71.06 27.60 30.45
N LEU A 62 70.75 28.70 31.13
CA LEU A 62 71.13 30.06 30.80
C LEU A 62 72.64 30.19 30.95
N GLU A 63 73.38 30.11 29.84
CA GLU A 63 74.65 30.83 29.73
C GLU A 63 74.65 31.68 28.45
N GLU A 64 74.41 32.97 28.68
CA GLU A 64 74.93 34.06 27.88
C GLU A 64 76.40 33.79 27.52
N ASP A 65 76.73 33.83 26.24
CA ASP A 65 77.90 34.61 25.86
C ASP A 65 77.63 35.31 24.53
N ASP A 66 77.39 36.59 24.69
CA ASP A 66 77.48 37.63 23.69
C ASP A 66 78.83 37.54 22.95
N ALA A 67 78.78 37.38 21.63
CA ALA A 67 79.78 37.99 20.76
C ALA A 67 79.36 37.89 19.29
N GLY A 68 78.87 39.02 18.77
CA GLY A 68 79.36 39.51 17.49
C GLY A 68 78.44 39.32 16.30
N GLU A 69 77.59 40.33 16.10
CA GLU A 69 77.16 40.75 14.77
C GLU A 69 78.37 40.88 13.83
N GLY A 70 78.27 40.29 12.65
CA GLY A 70 79.37 40.25 11.70
C GLY A 70 78.93 39.79 10.32
N SER A 71 78.23 40.68 9.62
CA SER A 71 78.07 40.68 8.16
C SER A 71 79.39 40.34 7.47
N SER A 72 79.41 39.30 6.62
CA SER A 72 80.06 39.30 5.30
C SER A 72 80.12 37.91 4.68
N THR A 73 79.66 37.86 3.44
CA THR A 73 80.01 36.92 2.38
C THR A 73 81.43 36.34 2.47
N ALA A 74 81.56 35.09 2.91
CA ALA A 74 82.59 34.13 2.50
C ALA A 74 82.34 32.81 3.22
N VAL A 75 82.04 31.75 2.48
CA VAL A 75 81.94 30.38 3.01
C VAL A 75 83.34 29.90 3.41
N ARG A 76 83.84 30.36 4.56
CA ARG A 76 84.95 29.70 5.25
C ARG A 76 84.35 28.63 6.14
N VAL A 77 84.48 27.38 5.71
CA VAL A 77 84.16 26.19 6.51
C VAL A 77 85.12 26.17 7.71
N ARG A 78 84.75 26.87 8.79
CA ARG A 78 85.37 26.66 10.11
C ARG A 78 85.08 25.21 10.49
N ARG A 79 86.13 24.44 10.77
CA ARG A 79 86.01 23.08 11.33
C ARG A 79 85.26 23.19 12.65
N VAL A 80 83.99 22.82 12.62
CA VAL A 80 83.17 22.68 13.81
C VAL A 80 83.82 21.58 14.65
N GLY A 81 84.13 21.86 15.91
CA GLY A 81 84.66 20.86 16.83
C GLY A 81 83.74 19.64 16.88
N THR A 82 84.30 18.44 17.02
CA THR A 82 83.59 17.15 16.94
C THR A 82 82.29 17.13 17.74
N LYS A 83 82.29 17.68 18.96
CA LYS A 83 81.11 17.80 19.83
C LYS A 83 80.00 18.73 19.28
N ARG A 84 80.36 19.85 18.65
CA ARG A 84 79.40 20.82 18.10
C ARG A 84 78.82 20.36 16.75
N GLY A 85 79.59 19.59 15.97
CA GLY A 85 79.11 18.96 14.73
C GLY A 85 78.11 17.86 15.00
N GLU A 86 78.34 17.05 16.04
CA GLU A 86 77.42 15.98 16.44
C GLU A 86 76.10 16.55 17.00
N LYS A 87 76.14 17.60 17.84
CA LYS A 87 74.93 18.30 18.32
C LYS A 87 74.09 18.88 17.16
N LEU A 88 74.72 19.46 16.14
CA LEU A 88 74.01 19.98 14.97
C LEU A 88 73.35 18.87 14.15
N ARG A 89 74.03 17.74 13.93
CA ARG A 89 73.45 16.58 13.24
C ARG A 89 72.27 15.97 14.01
N ARG A 90 72.36 15.90 15.34
CA ARG A 90 71.24 15.45 16.19
C ARG A 90 70.04 16.40 16.13
N LYS A 91 70.27 17.72 16.11
CA LYS A 91 69.21 18.73 15.96
C LYS A 91 68.54 18.68 14.59
N GLU A 92 69.31 18.44 13.53
CA GLU A 92 68.80 18.29 12.17
C GLU A 92 67.96 17.01 12.01
N GLN A 93 68.41 15.88 12.56
CA GLN A 93 67.62 14.64 12.59
C GLN A 93 66.32 14.80 13.37
N MET A 94 66.35 15.52 14.50
CA MET A 94 65.14 15.80 15.29
C MET A 94 64.16 16.70 14.52
N ARG A 95 64.65 17.66 13.74
CA ARG A 95 63.83 18.50 12.87
C ARG A 95 63.18 17.69 11.74
N GLN A 96 63.95 16.84 11.06
CA GLN A 96 63.44 15.97 10.01
C GLN A 96 62.38 14.99 10.55
N TYR A 97 62.57 14.48 11.76
CA TYR A 97 61.58 13.62 12.42
C TYR A 97 60.28 14.38 12.72
N ARG A 98 60.36 15.62 13.24
CA ARG A 98 59.18 16.46 13.48
C ARG A 98 58.42 16.77 12.18
N GLU A 99 59.13 17.16 11.13
CA GLU A 99 58.53 17.45 9.81
C GLU A 99 57.85 16.21 9.21
N TYR A 100 58.45 15.02 9.36
CA TYR A 100 57.84 13.76 8.94
C TYR A 100 56.56 13.43 9.71
N MET A 101 56.58 13.57 11.04
CA MET A 101 55.41 13.33 11.90
C MET A 101 54.27 14.32 11.61
N GLU A 102 54.61 15.58 11.32
CA GLU A 102 53.64 16.59 10.95
C GLU A 102 53.00 16.31 9.59
N GLN A 103 53.79 15.90 8.58
CA GLN A 103 53.25 15.45 7.29
C GLN A 103 52.31 14.26 7.46
N GLN A 104 52.67 13.29 8.30
CA GLN A 104 51.81 12.13 8.55
C GLN A 104 50.48 12.53 9.22
N ARG A 105 50.52 13.52 10.14
CA ARG A 105 49.31 14.08 10.77
C ARG A 105 48.45 14.86 9.77
N GLN A 106 49.06 15.64 8.88
CA GLN A 106 48.35 16.38 7.84
C GLN A 106 47.69 15.44 6.82
N ILE A 107 48.38 14.38 6.39
CA ILE A 107 47.82 13.38 5.47
C ILE A 107 46.62 12.68 6.12
N ARG A 108 46.71 12.31 7.40
CA ARG A 108 45.59 11.69 8.13
C ARG A 108 44.38 12.62 8.21
N LYS A 109 44.60 13.88 8.60
CA LYS A 109 43.53 14.90 8.65
C LYS A 109 42.87 15.13 7.29
N ALA A 110 43.67 15.23 6.22
CA ALA A 110 43.14 15.41 4.87
C ALA A 110 42.31 14.20 4.41
N GLN A 111 42.73 12.97 4.76
CA GLN A 111 41.94 11.78 4.48
C GLN A 111 40.62 11.76 5.26
N GLU A 112 40.65 12.08 6.56
CA GLU A 112 39.45 12.17 7.41
C GLU A 112 38.46 13.21 6.89
N GLU A 113 38.93 14.39 6.47
CA GLU A 113 38.10 15.46 5.90
C GLU A 113 37.39 15.02 4.61
N ILE A 114 38.10 14.33 3.70
CA ILE A 114 37.52 13.77 2.47
C ILE A 114 36.45 12.73 2.80
N TYR A 115 36.72 11.82 3.75
CA TYR A 115 35.75 10.81 4.16
C TYR A 115 34.51 11.44 4.82
N GLU A 116 34.67 12.46 5.64
CA GLU A 116 33.56 13.18 6.25
C GLU A 116 32.71 13.91 5.21
N GLU A 117 33.33 14.57 4.25
CA GLU A 117 32.60 15.29 3.20
C GLU A 117 31.83 14.33 2.29
N GLU A 118 32.45 13.21 1.89
CA GLU A 118 31.76 12.16 1.14
C GLU A 118 30.60 11.54 1.93
N PHE A 119 30.79 11.31 3.24
CA PHE A 119 29.75 10.78 4.11
C PHE A 119 28.57 11.76 4.22
N ARG A 120 28.84 13.05 4.42
CA ARG A 120 27.82 14.11 4.46
C ARG A 120 27.08 14.21 3.13
N ARG A 121 27.80 14.19 2.00
CA ARG A 121 27.20 14.23 0.65
C ARG A 121 26.30 13.03 0.40
N ARG A 122 26.75 11.82 0.75
CA ARG A 122 25.99 10.58 0.60
C ARG A 122 24.72 10.60 1.47
N LYS A 123 24.83 11.08 2.72
CA LYS A 123 23.68 11.20 3.63
C LYS A 123 22.65 12.21 3.13
N LEU A 124 23.09 13.34 2.57
CA LEU A 124 22.21 14.33 1.96
C LEU A 124 21.50 13.76 0.73
N GLU A 125 22.24 13.16 -0.19
CA GLU A 125 21.69 12.55 -1.42
C GLU A 125 20.68 11.44 -1.10
N GLU A 126 20.96 10.60 -0.10
CA GLU A 126 20.04 9.55 0.34
C GLU A 126 18.78 10.14 0.97
N SER A 127 18.89 11.23 1.74
CA SER A 127 17.73 11.90 2.32
C SER A 127 16.81 12.48 1.24
N ILE A 128 17.38 13.10 0.20
CA ILE A 128 16.64 13.66 -0.94
C ILE A 128 15.96 12.55 -1.75
N LYS A 129 16.67 11.45 -2.02
CA LYS A 129 16.08 10.28 -2.71
C LYS A 129 14.91 9.70 -1.92
N ARG A 130 15.03 9.58 -0.60
CA ARG A 130 13.94 9.09 0.26
C ARG A 130 12.73 10.03 0.25
N THR A 131 12.93 11.35 0.28
CA THR A 131 11.83 12.32 0.20
C THR A 131 11.13 12.28 -1.16
N ASP A 132 11.90 12.23 -2.25
CA ASP A 132 11.37 12.17 -3.61
C ASP A 132 10.58 10.89 -3.88
N GLU A 133 11.07 9.74 -3.41
CA GLU A 133 10.34 8.47 -3.49
C GLU A 133 9.03 8.50 -2.70
N MET A 134 9.05 9.09 -1.49
CA MET A 134 7.85 9.21 -0.66
C MET A 134 6.82 10.15 -1.29
N ASP A 135 7.25 11.26 -1.86
CA ASP A 135 6.36 12.21 -2.53
C ASP A 135 5.82 11.65 -3.84
N LYS A 136 6.63 10.91 -4.60
CA LYS A 136 6.15 10.18 -5.78
C LYS A 136 5.08 9.16 -5.40
N ARG A 137 5.31 8.37 -4.34
CA ARG A 137 4.32 7.41 -3.82
C ARG A 137 3.03 8.09 -3.35
N LYS A 138 3.12 9.25 -2.68
CA LYS A 138 1.94 10.02 -2.27
C LYS A 138 1.15 10.50 -3.48
N ARG A 139 1.82 11.07 -4.48
CA ARG A 139 1.18 11.55 -5.73
C ARG A 139 0.52 10.42 -6.50
N GLU A 140 1.15 9.24 -6.59
CA GLU A 140 0.55 8.07 -7.25
C GLU A 140 -0.67 7.56 -6.50
N LYS A 141 -0.61 7.48 -5.17
CA LYS A 141 -1.76 7.11 -4.32
C LYS A 141 -2.90 8.10 -4.45
N GLU A 142 -2.63 9.39 -4.44
CA GLU A 142 -3.65 10.43 -4.59
C GLU A 142 -4.28 10.41 -5.98
N LYS A 143 -3.47 10.22 -7.04
CA LYS A 143 -3.98 10.05 -8.41
C LYS A 143 -4.87 8.81 -8.53
N LYS A 144 -4.46 7.70 -7.92
CA LYS A 144 -5.25 6.46 -7.91
C LYS A 144 -6.56 6.64 -7.14
N ALA A 145 -6.50 7.21 -5.94
CA ALA A 145 -7.70 7.49 -5.14
C ALA A 145 -8.68 8.42 -5.89
N LYS A 146 -8.18 9.47 -6.54
CA LYS A 146 -9.01 10.37 -7.37
C LYS A 146 -9.59 9.67 -8.60
N ALA A 147 -8.88 8.71 -9.19
CA ALA A 147 -9.39 7.92 -10.32
C ALA A 147 -10.49 6.96 -9.85
N ASP A 148 -10.24 6.24 -8.76
CA ASP A 148 -11.18 5.28 -8.16
C ASP A 148 -12.46 5.99 -7.69
N GLU A 149 -12.34 7.17 -7.07
CA GLU A 149 -13.50 7.99 -6.65
C GLU A 149 -14.33 8.46 -7.87
N LYS A 150 -13.66 8.94 -8.93
CA LYS A 150 -14.35 9.34 -10.16
C LYS A 150 -15.04 8.15 -10.84
N GLU A 151 -14.43 6.98 -10.82
CA GLU A 151 -15.03 5.76 -11.37
C GLU A 151 -16.24 5.32 -10.54
N GLY A 152 -16.11 5.31 -9.21
CA GLY A 152 -17.22 5.01 -8.29
C GLY A 152 -18.40 5.96 -8.49
N LEU A 153 -18.13 7.26 -8.62
CA LEU A 153 -19.17 8.27 -8.83
C LEU A 153 -19.83 8.15 -10.21
N LYS A 154 -19.10 7.71 -11.24
CA LYS A 154 -19.67 7.37 -12.57
C LYS A 154 -20.56 6.13 -12.49
N LYS A 155 -20.13 5.08 -11.79
CA LYS A 155 -20.93 3.86 -11.59
C LYS A 155 -22.25 4.17 -10.88
N GLN A 156 -22.19 4.89 -9.75
CA GLN A 156 -23.39 5.32 -9.02
C GLN A 156 -24.34 6.16 -9.89
N LYS A 157 -23.83 7.11 -10.67
CA LYS A 157 -24.66 7.91 -11.59
C LYS A 157 -25.31 7.08 -12.69
N ASN A 158 -24.63 6.04 -13.18
CA ASN A 158 -25.20 5.14 -14.17
C ASN A 158 -26.28 4.25 -13.55
N GLU A 159 -26.02 3.69 -12.37
CA GLU A 159 -26.99 2.89 -11.61
C GLU A 159 -28.26 3.70 -11.29
N GLU A 160 -28.12 4.96 -10.86
CA GLU A 160 -29.27 5.84 -10.58
C GLU A 160 -30.08 6.13 -11.86
N LYS A 161 -29.40 6.37 -12.99
CA LYS A 161 -30.06 6.58 -14.29
C LYS A 161 -30.79 5.33 -14.75
N ASP A 162 -30.19 4.17 -14.58
CA ASP A 162 -30.79 2.90 -15.00
C ASP A 162 -31.96 2.53 -14.08
N ALA A 163 -31.85 2.77 -12.77
CA ALA A 163 -32.98 2.63 -11.84
C ALA A 163 -34.15 3.57 -12.20
N LYS A 164 -33.87 4.85 -12.51
CA LYS A 164 -34.89 5.80 -12.97
C LYS A 164 -35.55 5.36 -14.27
N LYS A 165 -34.78 4.86 -15.24
CA LYS A 165 -35.33 4.32 -16.49
C LYS A 165 -36.19 3.08 -16.24
N ARG A 166 -35.76 2.17 -15.37
CA ARG A 166 -36.54 0.98 -14.99
C ARG A 166 -37.85 1.38 -14.33
N GLN A 167 -37.83 2.33 -13.40
CA GLN A 167 -39.03 2.84 -12.75
C GLN A 167 -39.99 3.51 -13.75
N ALA A 168 -39.49 4.36 -14.64
CA ALA A 168 -40.32 5.01 -15.66
C ALA A 168 -40.94 3.99 -16.64
N ARG A 169 -40.22 2.91 -16.97
CA ARG A 169 -40.77 1.81 -17.77
C ARG A 169 -41.82 1.03 -16.99
N PHE A 170 -41.58 0.74 -15.73
CA PHE A 170 -42.56 0.11 -14.85
C PHE A 170 -43.86 0.91 -14.84
N ASP A 171 -43.81 2.21 -14.57
CA ASP A 171 -45.01 3.05 -14.53
C ASP A 171 -45.77 3.09 -15.86
N LYS A 172 -45.05 3.01 -17.00
CA LYS A 172 -45.65 3.00 -18.34
C LYS A 172 -46.35 1.68 -18.67
N TYR A 173 -45.81 0.54 -18.22
CA TYR A 173 -46.25 -0.79 -18.65
C TYR A 173 -47.01 -1.57 -17.58
N LYS A 174 -46.95 -1.17 -16.29
CA LYS A 174 -47.57 -1.88 -15.17
C LYS A 174 -49.05 -2.19 -15.38
N GLU A 175 -49.83 -1.20 -15.84
CA GLU A 175 -51.27 -1.37 -16.06
C GLU A 175 -51.57 -2.33 -17.20
N LYS A 176 -50.74 -2.32 -18.26
CA LYS A 176 -50.90 -3.22 -19.41
C LYS A 176 -50.54 -4.66 -19.04
N VAL A 177 -49.42 -4.83 -18.35
CA VAL A 177 -49.00 -6.14 -17.81
C VAL A 177 -50.06 -6.67 -16.86
N LYS A 178 -50.55 -5.85 -15.93
CA LYS A 178 -51.58 -6.24 -14.96
C LYS A 178 -52.87 -6.71 -15.61
N LYS A 179 -53.34 -6.04 -16.66
CA LYS A 179 -54.53 -6.46 -17.41
C LYS A 179 -54.32 -7.78 -18.13
N LEU A 180 -53.24 -7.91 -18.88
CA LEU A 180 -52.94 -9.13 -19.64
C LEU A 180 -52.81 -10.34 -18.71
N VAL A 181 -52.09 -10.20 -17.60
CA VAL A 181 -51.86 -11.28 -16.65
C VAL A 181 -53.15 -11.73 -15.97
N LYS A 182 -54.07 -10.80 -15.69
CA LYS A 182 -55.40 -11.12 -15.15
C LYS A 182 -56.28 -11.87 -16.16
N GLU A 183 -56.18 -11.55 -17.45
CA GLU A 183 -56.99 -12.18 -18.51
C GLU A 183 -56.54 -13.61 -18.81
N THR A 184 -55.24 -13.87 -18.89
CA THR A 184 -54.73 -15.20 -19.27
C THR A 184 -54.50 -16.14 -18.09
N LYS A 185 -54.42 -15.64 -16.84
CA LYS A 185 -54.06 -16.36 -15.60
C LYS A 185 -52.70 -17.08 -15.64
N LEU A 186 -52.45 -17.94 -16.62
CA LEU A 186 -51.16 -18.55 -16.94
C LEU A 186 -50.48 -17.78 -18.09
N CYS A 187 -49.32 -17.20 -17.81
CA CYS A 187 -48.55 -16.42 -18.77
C CYS A 187 -47.18 -17.04 -19.05
N GLN A 188 -46.85 -17.22 -20.32
CA GLN A 188 -45.45 -17.43 -20.73
C GLN A 188 -44.76 -16.07 -20.88
N LEU A 189 -43.61 -15.91 -20.24
CA LEU A 189 -42.87 -14.64 -20.22
C LEU A 189 -42.41 -14.22 -21.63
N ASN A 190 -42.09 -15.20 -22.49
CA ASN A 190 -41.68 -14.93 -23.88
C ASN A 190 -42.82 -14.36 -24.72
N ASP A 191 -44.05 -14.87 -24.53
CA ASP A 191 -45.21 -14.39 -25.26
C ASP A 191 -45.68 -13.04 -24.73
N LEU A 192 -45.62 -12.85 -23.41
CA LEU A 192 -45.89 -11.57 -22.78
C LEU A 192 -44.89 -10.49 -23.24
N ALA A 193 -43.61 -10.85 -23.37
CA ALA A 193 -42.56 -9.99 -23.91
C ALA A 193 -42.81 -9.61 -25.38
N LYS A 194 -43.19 -10.57 -26.23
CA LYS A 194 -43.55 -10.31 -27.64
C LYS A 194 -44.76 -9.39 -27.77
N LEU A 195 -45.82 -9.62 -26.97
CA LEU A 195 -47.04 -8.82 -27.00
C LEU A 195 -46.80 -7.36 -26.57
N LEU A 196 -45.90 -7.15 -25.62
CA LEU A 196 -45.57 -5.82 -25.10
C LEU A 196 -44.43 -5.12 -25.86
N GLY A 197 -43.72 -5.86 -26.72
CA GLY A 197 -42.51 -5.38 -27.40
C GLY A 197 -41.35 -5.09 -26.44
N LEU A 198 -41.26 -5.83 -25.34
CA LEU A 198 -40.25 -5.67 -24.29
C LEU A 198 -39.27 -6.85 -24.30
N SER A 199 -38.12 -6.69 -23.65
CA SER A 199 -37.24 -7.82 -23.39
C SER A 199 -37.85 -8.72 -22.31
N LYS A 200 -37.49 -10.01 -22.32
CA LYS A 200 -37.93 -10.95 -21.28
C LYS A 200 -37.53 -10.47 -19.88
N GLU A 201 -36.31 -9.97 -19.75
CA GLU A 201 -35.77 -9.43 -18.48
C GLU A 201 -36.60 -8.23 -17.98
N GLU A 202 -37.01 -7.33 -18.89
CA GLU A 202 -37.83 -6.18 -18.53
C GLU A 202 -39.23 -6.60 -18.05
N VAL A 203 -39.82 -7.63 -18.66
CA VAL A 203 -41.11 -8.18 -18.20
C VAL A 203 -40.98 -8.82 -16.82
N VAL A 204 -39.91 -9.57 -16.58
CA VAL A 204 -39.61 -10.15 -15.26
C VAL A 204 -39.44 -9.07 -14.20
N ASP A 205 -38.66 -8.03 -14.50
CA ASP A 205 -38.45 -6.90 -13.59
C ASP A 205 -39.79 -6.21 -13.24
N ILE A 206 -40.67 -6.01 -14.23
CA ILE A 206 -41.98 -5.41 -14.01
C ILE A 206 -42.88 -6.32 -13.16
N LEU A 207 -42.91 -7.62 -13.44
CA LEU A 207 -43.70 -8.58 -12.67
C LEU A 207 -43.20 -8.70 -11.22
N GLN A 208 -41.88 -8.71 -11.01
CA GLN A 208 -41.30 -8.72 -9.66
C GLN A 208 -41.67 -7.45 -8.88
N GLN A 209 -41.62 -6.28 -9.53
CA GLN A 209 -42.05 -5.03 -8.91
C GLN A 209 -43.56 -5.02 -8.63
N LEU A 210 -44.38 -5.60 -9.50
CA LEU A 210 -45.82 -5.77 -9.25
C LEU A 210 -46.08 -6.70 -8.05
N CYS A 211 -45.40 -7.84 -7.97
CA CYS A 211 -45.47 -8.73 -6.81
C CYS A 211 -45.05 -8.06 -5.49
N ALA A 212 -44.14 -7.08 -5.54
CA ALA A 212 -43.68 -6.35 -4.36
C ALA A 212 -44.61 -5.20 -3.95
N GLN A 213 -45.31 -4.56 -4.90
CA GLN A 213 -46.12 -3.36 -4.64
C GLN A 213 -47.62 -3.65 -4.51
N ASP A 214 -48.15 -4.57 -5.32
CA ASP A 214 -49.57 -4.87 -5.38
C ASP A 214 -49.90 -6.12 -4.56
N MET A 215 -50.78 -5.96 -3.55
CA MET A 215 -51.26 -7.10 -2.74
C MET A 215 -52.03 -8.15 -3.57
N GLU A 216 -52.57 -7.79 -4.73
CA GLU A 216 -53.22 -8.73 -5.64
C GLU A 216 -52.24 -9.75 -6.25
N PHE A 217 -50.95 -9.41 -6.31
CA PHE A 217 -49.90 -10.25 -6.87
C PHE A 217 -49.11 -11.03 -5.82
N GLU A 218 -49.54 -10.98 -4.56
CA GLU A 218 -48.87 -11.64 -3.42
C GLU A 218 -48.82 -13.17 -3.58
N LEU A 219 -49.89 -13.77 -4.12
CA LEU A 219 -50.01 -15.22 -4.29
C LEU A 219 -49.57 -15.72 -5.68
N CYS A 220 -48.90 -14.89 -6.47
CA CYS A 220 -48.42 -15.30 -7.79
C CYS A 220 -47.30 -16.34 -7.69
N LEU A 221 -47.32 -17.31 -8.59
CA LEU A 221 -46.33 -18.39 -8.62
C LEU A 221 -45.45 -18.29 -9.87
N TRP A 222 -44.17 -18.57 -9.66
CA TRP A 222 -43.18 -18.69 -10.73
C TRP A 222 -42.89 -20.16 -10.95
N SER A 223 -43.18 -20.66 -12.15
CA SER A 223 -42.81 -22.02 -12.55
C SER A 223 -41.55 -21.96 -13.41
N GLY A 224 -40.39 -22.07 -12.75
CA GLY A 224 -39.09 -22.02 -13.39
C GLY A 224 -38.74 -20.62 -13.92
N THR A 225 -38.14 -20.56 -15.11
CA THR A 225 -37.61 -19.31 -15.70
C THR A 225 -38.52 -18.68 -16.74
N ASP A 226 -39.62 -19.34 -17.13
CA ASP A 226 -40.39 -19.00 -18.35
C ASP A 226 -41.89 -18.81 -18.12
N THR A 227 -42.43 -19.28 -16.99
CA THR A 227 -43.87 -19.32 -16.78
C THR A 227 -44.25 -18.61 -15.49
N PHE A 228 -45.28 -17.76 -15.59
CA PHE A 228 -45.84 -16.98 -14.51
C PHE A 228 -47.32 -17.33 -14.35
N LEU A 229 -47.75 -17.63 -13.13
CA LEU A 229 -49.13 -17.97 -12.81
C LEU A 229 -49.69 -16.94 -11.83
N PHE A 230 -50.77 -16.28 -12.26
CA PHE A 230 -51.53 -15.34 -11.46
C PHE A 230 -52.63 -16.09 -10.71
N ILE A 231 -52.60 -16.02 -9.37
CA ILE A 231 -53.56 -16.67 -8.48
C ILE A 231 -54.12 -15.60 -7.54
N THR A 232 -55.43 -15.51 -7.45
CA THR A 232 -56.11 -14.67 -6.45
C THR A 232 -56.41 -15.45 -5.18
N ARG A 233 -56.72 -14.74 -4.08
CA ARG A 233 -57.17 -15.39 -2.83
C ARG A 233 -58.46 -16.18 -3.04
N ASP A 234 -59.33 -15.73 -3.93
CA ASP A 234 -60.57 -16.41 -4.26
C ASP A 234 -60.29 -17.72 -5.01
N ASP A 235 -59.40 -17.69 -6.02
CA ASP A 235 -58.96 -18.91 -6.73
C ASP A 235 -58.36 -19.94 -5.74
N TYR A 236 -57.58 -19.49 -4.76
CA TYR A 236 -57.01 -20.36 -3.72
C TYR A 236 -58.09 -20.95 -2.80
N ASN A 237 -59.07 -20.14 -2.40
CA ASN A 237 -60.17 -20.58 -1.54
C ASN A 237 -61.06 -21.60 -2.27
N ASP A 238 -61.39 -21.35 -3.53
CA ASP A 238 -62.17 -22.25 -4.37
C ASP A 238 -61.44 -23.59 -4.57
N PHE A 239 -60.13 -23.54 -4.85
CA PHE A 239 -59.29 -24.73 -4.93
C PHE A 239 -59.23 -25.49 -3.59
N SER A 240 -59.11 -24.79 -2.46
CA SER A 240 -59.10 -25.39 -1.13
C SER A 240 -60.43 -26.07 -0.78
N GLN A 241 -61.57 -25.45 -1.14
CA GLN A 241 -62.89 -26.05 -0.95
C GLN A 241 -63.08 -27.30 -1.83
N SER A 242 -62.64 -27.24 -3.09
CA SER A 242 -62.64 -28.38 -4.01
C SER A 242 -61.80 -29.55 -3.49
N LEU A 243 -60.60 -29.27 -2.95
CA LEU A 243 -59.74 -30.25 -2.29
C LEU A 243 -60.39 -30.91 -1.08
N LYS A 244 -61.01 -30.11 -0.20
CA LYS A 244 -61.70 -30.62 0.99
C LYS A 244 -62.92 -31.48 0.64
N GLY A 245 -63.62 -31.16 -0.44
CA GLY A 245 -64.77 -31.93 -0.92
C GLY A 245 -64.40 -33.27 -1.54
N LYS A 246 -63.24 -33.39 -2.20
CA LYS A 246 -62.83 -34.60 -2.94
C LYS A 246 -61.90 -35.53 -2.18
N GLY A 247 -61.20 -35.06 -1.13
CA GLY A 247 -60.37 -35.87 -0.21
C GLY A 247 -59.08 -36.46 -0.81
N LYS A 248 -59.06 -36.79 -2.11
CA LYS A 248 -57.90 -37.12 -2.93
C LYS A 248 -58.13 -36.55 -4.34
N ILE A 249 -57.19 -35.76 -4.83
CA ILE A 249 -57.21 -35.22 -6.19
C ILE A 249 -56.04 -35.84 -6.95
N SER A 250 -56.32 -36.46 -8.10
CA SER A 250 -55.28 -36.87 -9.05
C SER A 250 -54.70 -35.63 -9.72
N VAL A 251 -53.42 -35.63 -10.09
CA VAL A 251 -52.76 -34.47 -10.74
C VAL A 251 -53.52 -34.00 -11.99
N GLU A 252 -54.25 -34.91 -12.64
CA GLU A 252 -55.10 -34.65 -13.81
C GLU A 252 -56.40 -33.88 -13.49
N ASP A 253 -56.89 -33.92 -12.24
CA ASP A 253 -58.10 -33.22 -11.79
C ASP A 253 -57.80 -31.82 -11.21
N GLY A 254 -56.52 -31.49 -11.04
CA GLY A 254 -56.03 -30.24 -10.46
C GLY A 254 -55.89 -29.11 -11.48
N TYR A 255 -56.94 -28.82 -12.25
CA TYR A 255 -56.98 -27.61 -13.08
C TYR A 255 -57.42 -26.41 -12.23
N ILE A 256 -56.60 -25.34 -12.26
CA ILE A 256 -56.89 -24.01 -11.69
C ILE A 256 -57.11 -23.05 -12.86
#